data_AF-A0A957XN03-F1
#
_entry.id   AF-A0A957XN03-F1
#
_cell.length_a   1.000
_cell.length_b   1.000
_cell.length_c   1.000
_cell.angle_alpha   90.00
_cell.angle_beta   90.00
_cell.angle_gamma   90.00
#
_symmetry.space_group_name_H-M   'P 1'
#
loop_
_entity.id
_entity.type
_entity.pdbx_description
1 polymer ?
#
loop_
_entity_poly.entity_id
_entity_poly.type
_entity_poly.pdbx_seq_one_letter_code
_entity_poly.pdbx_strand_id
1 'polypeptide(L)'
;PPFADLTPKPEYTMLGRTYAIGYEDDLEATLITRPRQRVIDPELPWVVWYPLQRSKLFETLPEQEQRVVLMEHGGIGFTFGRAGYAKDIRLACHGLDKNDNDFVIGVLGHELYPISAVIQAMRKTKQTSQHLENLGPFFIGKVAWQSEA
;
A
#
# COMPACT_ATOMS: atom_id res chain seq x y z
N PRO A 1 -20.82 12.64 -14.59
CA PRO A 1 -20.21 11.98 -13.41
C PRO A 1 -19.22 12.96 -12.75
N PRO A 2 -18.88 12.81 -11.46
CA PRO A 2 -18.18 13.83 -10.65
C PRO A 2 -16.81 14.29 -11.18
N PHE A 3 -16.27 13.63 -12.21
CA PHE A 3 -14.94 13.89 -12.76
C PHE A 3 -14.91 13.95 -14.30
N ALA A 4 -16.07 14.14 -14.96
CA ALA A 4 -16.17 14.08 -16.42
C ALA A 4 -15.31 15.11 -17.16
N ASP A 5 -15.12 16.29 -16.56
CA ASP A 5 -14.36 17.41 -17.15
C ASP A 5 -12.87 17.36 -16.82
N LEU A 6 -12.42 16.38 -16.01
CA LEU A 6 -11.01 16.20 -15.66
C LEU A 6 -10.31 15.37 -16.73
N THR A 7 -9.11 15.80 -17.13
CA THR A 7 -8.23 15.00 -18.00
C THR A 7 -7.33 14.11 -17.15
N PRO A 8 -7.38 12.78 -17.30
CA PRO A 8 -6.45 11.87 -16.63
C PRO A 8 -5.01 12.17 -17.04
N LYS A 9 -4.07 12.00 -16.10
CA LYS A 9 -2.62 12.09 -16.35
C LYS A 9 -2.04 10.68 -16.37
N PRO A 10 -1.84 10.05 -17.55
CA PRO A 10 -1.42 8.66 -17.64
C PRO A 10 -0.09 8.34 -16.95
N GLU A 11 0.79 9.33 -16.83
CA GLU A 11 2.09 9.23 -16.15
C GLU A 11 1.98 8.95 -14.64
N TYR A 12 0.81 9.18 -14.04
CA TYR A 12 0.55 8.94 -12.62
C TYR A 12 -0.40 7.77 -12.37
N THR A 13 -0.80 7.05 -13.41
CA THR A 13 -1.65 5.87 -13.28
C THR A 13 -0.89 4.78 -12.54
N MET A 14 -1.47 4.28 -11.46
CA MET A 14 -0.98 3.11 -10.73
C MET A 14 -1.90 1.93 -11.00
N LEU A 15 -1.34 0.83 -11.50
CA LEU A 15 -2.08 -0.40 -11.77
C LEU A 15 -1.47 -1.54 -10.95
N GLY A 16 -2.32 -2.33 -10.30
CA GLY A 16 -1.87 -3.52 -9.58
C GLY A 16 -3.02 -4.50 -9.37
N ARG A 17 -2.68 -5.69 -8.89
CA ARG A 17 -3.61 -6.77 -8.56
C ARG A 17 -3.48 -7.16 -7.11
N THR A 18 -4.58 -7.59 -6.51
CA THR A 18 -4.52 -8.29 -5.23
C THR A 18 -3.82 -9.64 -5.43
N TYR A 19 -3.18 -10.14 -4.37
CA TYR A 19 -2.39 -11.36 -4.42
C TYR A 19 -2.46 -12.06 -3.06
N ALA A 20 -2.32 -13.38 -3.09
CA ALA A 20 -2.25 -14.22 -1.89
C ALA A 20 -0.80 -14.60 -1.60
N ILE A 21 -0.52 -14.91 -0.34
CA ILE A 21 0.79 -15.36 0.15
C ILE A 21 0.73 -16.73 0.82
N GLY A 22 -0.44 -17.37 0.84
CA GLY A 22 -0.62 -18.80 1.10
C GLY A 22 -1.04 -19.16 2.51
N TYR A 23 -1.40 -18.17 3.34
CA TYR A 23 -1.85 -18.38 4.72
C TYR A 23 -3.22 -17.74 5.02
N GLU A 24 -3.87 -17.17 4.02
CA GLU A 24 -5.19 -16.56 4.15
C GLU A 24 -6.26 -17.62 4.44
N ASP A 25 -7.02 -17.43 5.53
CA ASP A 25 -8.16 -18.30 5.87
C ASP A 25 -9.31 -18.19 4.86
N ASP A 26 -9.53 -16.98 4.32
CA ASP A 26 -10.56 -16.67 3.33
C ASP A 26 -9.95 -15.84 2.19
N LEU A 27 -9.78 -16.47 1.04
CA LEU A 27 -9.21 -15.87 -0.17
C LEU A 27 -10.15 -14.84 -0.80
N GLU A 28 -11.45 -15.10 -0.84
CA GLU A 28 -12.41 -14.17 -1.45
C GLU A 28 -12.50 -12.88 -0.64
N ALA A 29 -12.61 -13.02 0.69
CA ALA A 29 -12.58 -11.87 1.59
C ALA A 29 -11.25 -11.12 1.46
N THR A 30 -10.12 -11.81 1.43
CA THR A 30 -8.80 -11.17 1.38
C THR A 30 -8.52 -10.46 0.07
N LEU A 31 -8.86 -11.08 -1.06
CA LEU A 31 -8.47 -10.61 -2.39
C LEU A 31 -9.51 -9.69 -3.05
N ILE A 32 -10.80 -9.83 -2.72
CA ILE A 32 -11.88 -9.12 -3.40
C ILE A 32 -12.59 -8.18 -2.44
N THR A 33 -13.16 -8.72 -1.36
CA THR A 33 -14.12 -7.97 -0.52
C THR A 33 -13.44 -6.94 0.37
N ARG A 34 -12.39 -7.33 1.11
CA ARG A 34 -11.73 -6.48 2.11
C ARG A 34 -11.06 -5.24 1.50
N PRO A 35 -10.30 -5.32 0.38
CA PRO A 35 -9.73 -4.13 -0.25
C PRO A 35 -10.81 -3.15 -0.68
N ARG A 36 -11.89 -3.64 -1.31
CA ARG A 36 -13.04 -2.80 -1.70
C ARG A 36 -13.67 -2.12 -0.49
N GLN A 37 -13.98 -2.88 0.56
CA GLN A 37 -14.54 -2.35 1.82
C GLN A 37 -13.68 -1.23 2.40
N ARG A 38 -12.34 -1.38 2.40
CA ARG A 38 -11.42 -0.34 2.90
C ARG A 38 -11.46 0.93 2.05
N VAL A 39 -11.48 0.83 0.72
CA VAL A 39 -11.52 2.01 -0.17
C VAL A 39 -12.83 2.79 -0.02
N ILE A 40 -13.94 2.09 0.20
CA ILE A 40 -15.28 2.70 0.30
C ILE A 40 -15.73 2.94 1.75
N ASP A 41 -14.84 2.74 2.73
CA ASP A 41 -15.12 3.00 4.15
C ASP A 41 -15.21 4.51 4.40
N PRO A 42 -16.37 5.07 4.80
CA PRO A 42 -16.50 6.50 5.06
C PRO A 42 -15.66 6.96 6.26
N GLU A 43 -15.24 6.04 7.15
CA GLU A 43 -14.37 6.34 8.28
C GLU A 43 -12.89 6.46 7.89
N LEU A 44 -12.54 6.16 6.63
CA LEU A 44 -11.18 6.26 6.10
C LEU A 44 -11.07 7.30 4.96
N PRO A 45 -11.44 8.57 5.20
CA PRO A 45 -11.51 9.58 4.16
C PRO A 45 -10.13 10.07 3.68
N TRP A 46 -9.04 9.76 4.39
CA TRP A 46 -7.69 10.14 3.96
C TRP A 46 -6.93 8.95 3.42
N VAL A 47 -6.14 9.18 2.38
CA VAL A 47 -5.27 8.15 1.78
C VAL A 47 -3.97 8.74 1.28
N VAL A 48 -2.93 7.91 1.35
CA VAL A 48 -1.66 8.13 0.66
C VAL A 48 -1.39 6.94 -0.27
N TRP A 49 -1.32 7.20 -1.58
CA TRP A 49 -0.99 6.22 -2.62
C TRP A 49 0.44 6.41 -3.10
N TYR A 50 1.20 5.32 -3.25
CA TYR A 50 2.54 5.35 -3.82
C TYR A 50 2.94 3.99 -4.40
N PRO A 51 3.70 3.97 -5.50
CA PRO A 51 4.37 2.77 -5.97
C PRO A 51 5.64 2.53 -5.16
N LEU A 52 6.05 1.26 -5.09
CA LEU A 52 7.24 0.81 -4.40
C LEU A 52 7.98 -0.19 -5.28
N GLN A 53 9.28 0.05 -5.46
CA GLN A 53 10.20 -0.88 -6.10
C GLN A 53 11.23 -1.34 -5.08
N ARG A 54 11.30 -2.65 -4.89
CA ARG A 54 12.24 -3.33 -4.04
C ARG A 54 13.55 -3.52 -4.80
N SER A 55 14.67 -3.44 -4.08
CA SER A 55 15.96 -3.83 -4.61
C SER A 55 15.98 -5.32 -4.94
N LYS A 56 16.42 -5.67 -6.15
CA LYS A 56 16.51 -7.06 -6.59
C LYS A 56 17.49 -7.89 -5.71
N LEU A 57 18.42 -7.22 -5.02
CA LEU A 57 19.29 -7.83 -4.02
C LEU A 57 18.52 -8.43 -2.82
N PHE A 58 17.33 -7.91 -2.51
CA PHE A 58 16.52 -8.49 -1.45
C PHE A 58 16.10 -9.92 -1.77
N GLU A 59 15.79 -10.21 -3.03
CA GLU A 59 15.30 -11.51 -3.49
C GLU A 59 16.39 -12.60 -3.42
N THR A 60 17.67 -12.22 -3.34
CA THR A 60 18.80 -13.15 -3.21
C THR A 60 19.28 -13.32 -1.77
N LEU A 61 18.68 -12.61 -0.81
CA LEU A 61 18.97 -12.82 0.61
C LEU A 61 18.49 -14.20 1.06
N PRO A 62 19.15 -14.83 2.04
CA PRO A 62 18.62 -16.02 2.69
C PRO A 62 17.20 -15.78 3.21
N GLU A 63 16.30 -16.77 3.07
CA GLU A 63 14.88 -16.65 3.43
C GLU A 63 14.69 -16.18 4.88
N GLN A 64 15.53 -16.65 5.80
CA GLN A 64 15.50 -16.25 7.19
C GLN A 64 15.79 -14.74 7.37
N GLU A 65 16.72 -14.19 6.59
CA GLU A 65 17.03 -12.75 6.63
C GLU A 65 15.89 -11.93 6.03
N GLN A 66 15.32 -12.38 4.89
CA GLN A 66 14.14 -11.74 4.32
C GLN A 66 13.00 -11.69 5.34
N ARG A 67 12.74 -12.79 6.05
CA ARG A 67 11.71 -12.87 7.08
C ARG A 67 11.96 -11.87 8.20
N VAL A 68 13.18 -11.75 8.71
CA VAL A 68 13.52 -10.79 9.78
C VAL A 68 13.24 -9.35 9.32
N VAL A 69 13.68 -8.99 8.11
CA VAL A 69 13.45 -7.66 7.54
C VAL A 69 11.96 -7.37 7.36
N LEU A 70 11.19 -8.32 6.82
CA LEU A 70 9.75 -8.17 6.63
C LEU A 70 8.99 -8.11 7.95
N MET A 71 9.40 -8.87 8.98
CA MET A 71 8.77 -8.86 10.31
C MET A 71 8.99 -7.52 11.03
N GLU A 72 10.19 -6.93 10.94
CA GLU A 72 10.46 -5.59 11.48
C GLU A 72 9.48 -4.56 10.89
N HIS A 73 9.37 -4.53 9.56
CA HIS A 73 8.51 -3.58 8.85
C HIS A 73 7.02 -3.85 9.09
N GLY A 74 6.61 -5.12 9.00
CA GLY A 74 5.23 -5.55 9.24
C GLY A 74 4.77 -5.29 10.67
N GLY A 75 5.66 -5.36 11.66
CA GLY A 75 5.35 -5.08 13.07
C GLY A 75 4.88 -3.64 13.30
N ILE A 76 5.47 -2.66 12.60
CA ILE A 76 5.03 -1.26 12.66
C ILE A 76 3.62 -1.15 12.08
N GLY A 77 3.39 -1.69 10.88
CA GLY A 77 2.07 -1.65 10.23
C GLY A 77 0.99 -2.31 11.08
N PHE A 78 1.28 -3.48 11.66
CA PHE A 78 0.38 -4.18 12.57
C PHE A 78 0.03 -3.34 13.80
N THR A 79 1.01 -2.65 14.39
CA THR A 79 0.79 -1.80 15.58
C THR A 79 -0.16 -0.64 15.27
N PHE A 80 0.05 0.07 14.15
CA PHE A 80 -0.84 1.16 13.73
C PHE A 80 -2.24 0.65 13.35
N GLY A 81 -2.31 -0.49 12.65
CA GLY A 81 -3.58 -1.09 12.26
C GLY A 81 -4.41 -1.55 13.45
N ARG A 82 -3.79 -2.20 14.44
CA ARG A 82 -4.46 -2.63 15.67
C ARG A 82 -4.98 -1.46 16.49
N ALA A 83 -4.28 -0.33 16.46
CA ALA A 83 -4.72 0.90 17.12
C ALA A 83 -5.78 1.70 16.33
N GLY A 84 -6.17 1.23 15.15
CA GLY A 84 -7.17 1.90 14.30
C GLY A 84 -6.64 3.13 13.56
N TYR A 85 -5.33 3.37 13.57
CA TYR A 85 -4.73 4.59 13.00
C TYR A 85 -4.50 4.54 11.50
N ALA A 86 -4.28 3.35 10.95
CA ALA A 86 -4.05 3.16 9.52
C ALA A 86 -4.51 1.77 9.06
N LYS A 87 -5.13 1.70 7.88
CA LYS A 87 -5.37 0.45 7.15
C LYS A 87 -4.58 0.51 5.85
N ASP A 88 -4.09 -0.63 5.38
CA ASP A 88 -3.32 -0.69 4.14
C ASP A 88 -4.13 -1.32 3.00
N ILE A 89 -3.73 -1.03 1.77
CA ILE A 89 -4.06 -1.82 0.59
C ILE A 89 -2.75 -2.01 -0.14
N ARG A 90 -2.39 -3.27 -0.38
CA ARG A 90 -1.17 -3.62 -1.10
C ARG A 90 -1.54 -4.42 -2.34
N LEU A 91 -1.15 -3.89 -3.48
CA LEU A 91 -1.34 -4.52 -4.79
C LEU A 91 0.02 -4.89 -5.35
N ALA A 92 0.15 -6.07 -5.93
CA ALA A 92 1.33 -6.45 -6.71
C ALA A 92 1.21 -5.88 -8.12
N CYS A 93 2.29 -5.32 -8.65
CA CYS A 93 2.30 -4.72 -9.99
C CYS A 93 3.51 -5.09 -10.85
N HIS A 94 4.36 -6.02 -10.41
CA HIS A 94 5.38 -6.62 -11.26
C HIS A 94 4.76 -7.19 -12.55
N GLY A 95 5.34 -6.87 -13.70
CA GLY A 95 4.82 -7.25 -15.02
C GLY A 95 3.54 -6.50 -15.47
N LEU A 96 3.02 -5.56 -14.67
CA LEU A 96 1.88 -4.69 -15.00
C LEU A 96 2.28 -3.21 -15.06
N ASP A 97 3.16 -2.79 -14.16
CA ASP A 97 3.61 -1.41 -14.06
C ASP A 97 4.70 -1.09 -15.09
N LYS A 98 4.59 0.08 -15.73
CA LYS A 98 5.52 0.53 -16.77
C LYS A 98 6.95 0.75 -16.24
N ASN A 99 7.10 1.07 -14.96
CA ASN A 99 8.39 1.39 -14.34
C ASN A 99 8.95 0.20 -13.53
N ASP A 100 8.39 -1.01 -13.71
CA ASP A 100 8.77 -2.23 -12.98
C ASP A 100 8.73 -2.04 -11.44
N ASN A 101 7.74 -1.28 -10.96
CA ASN A 101 7.43 -1.29 -9.54
C ASN A 101 6.89 -2.67 -9.14
N ASP A 102 7.22 -3.11 -7.92
CA ASP A 102 6.76 -4.40 -7.42
C ASP A 102 5.37 -4.28 -6.77
N PHE A 103 5.08 -3.13 -6.16
CA PHE A 103 3.83 -2.89 -5.46
C PHE A 103 3.25 -1.49 -5.67
N VAL A 104 1.92 -1.40 -5.60
CA VAL A 104 1.17 -0.16 -5.35
C VAL A 104 0.62 -0.25 -3.94
N ILE A 105 0.93 0.73 -3.10
CA ILE A 105 0.53 0.79 -1.70
C ILE A 105 -0.43 1.96 -1.49
N GLY A 106 -1.55 1.68 -0.83
CA GLY A 106 -2.45 2.67 -0.25
C GLY A 106 -2.41 2.55 1.26
N VAL A 107 -2.24 3.67 1.96
CA VAL A 107 -2.41 3.75 3.41
C VAL A 107 -3.55 4.70 3.71
N LEU A 108 -4.62 4.18 4.32
CA LEU A 108 -5.87 4.86 4.55
C LEU A 108 -6.10 5.09 6.04
N GLY A 109 -6.82 6.14 6.41
CA GLY A 109 -7.08 6.47 7.81
C GLY A 109 -8.10 7.58 8.00
N HIS A 110 -8.55 7.72 9.25
CA HIS A 110 -9.48 8.77 9.67
C HIS A 110 -8.84 10.17 9.58
N GLU A 111 -7.54 10.26 9.85
CA GLU A 111 -6.75 11.48 9.78
C GLU A 111 -5.47 11.26 8.96
N LEU A 112 -4.95 12.33 8.35
CA LEU A 112 -3.70 12.27 7.58
C LEU A 112 -2.46 12.09 8.46
N TYR A 113 -2.48 12.61 9.70
CA TYR A 113 -1.31 12.60 10.57
C TYR A 113 -0.84 11.16 10.91
N PRO A 114 -1.70 10.24 11.38
CA PRO A 114 -1.27 8.88 11.68
C PRO A 114 -0.80 8.10 10.45
N ILE A 115 -1.41 8.35 9.27
CA ILE A 115 -0.94 7.80 7.99
C ILE A 115 0.49 8.26 7.68
N SER A 116 0.76 9.56 7.85
CA SER A 116 2.10 10.12 7.64
C SER A 116 3.09 9.56 8.66
N ALA A 117 2.67 9.39 9.91
CA ALA A 117 3.49 8.87 10.99
C ALA A 117 3.90 7.40 10.75
N VAL A 118 2.99 6.53 10.29
CA VAL A 118 3.33 5.14 9.99
C VAL A 118 4.33 5.03 8.83
N ILE A 119 4.13 5.80 7.75
CA ILE A 119 5.06 5.83 6.62
C ILE A 119 6.44 6.33 7.08
N GLN A 120 6.47 7.39 7.89
CA GLN A 120 7.71 7.94 8.43
C GLN A 120 8.43 6.98 9.38
N ALA A 121 7.69 6.20 10.18
CA ALA A 121 8.26 5.17 11.03
C ALA A 121 8.84 4.02 10.17
N MET A 122 8.09 3.57 9.16
CA MET A 122 8.51 2.53 8.23
C MET A 122 9.78 2.90 7.45
N ARG A 123 9.98 4.18 7.12
CA ARG A 123 11.22 4.66 6.46
C ARG A 123 12.51 4.32 7.20
N LYS A 124 12.45 4.08 8.50
CA LYS A 124 13.61 3.73 9.33
C LYS A 124 13.93 2.23 9.34
N THR A 125 13.05 1.40 8.79
CA THR A 125 13.22 -0.07 8.77
C THR A 125 14.22 -0.48 7.71
N LYS A 126 14.89 -1.63 7.90
CA LYS A 126 15.84 -2.15 6.90
C LYS A 126 15.18 -2.32 5.53
N GLN A 127 13.94 -2.79 5.52
CA GLN A 127 13.17 -2.96 4.29
C GLN A 127 13.15 -1.66 3.46
N THR A 128 12.84 -0.53 4.10
CA THR A 128 12.71 0.75 3.40
C THR A 128 14.04 1.45 3.17
N SER A 129 14.95 1.43 4.15
CA SER A 129 16.20 2.21 4.07
C SER A 129 17.34 1.51 3.32
N GLN A 130 17.27 0.19 3.13
CA GLN A 130 18.36 -0.60 2.54
C GLN A 130 17.92 -1.46 1.35
N HIS A 131 16.63 -1.80 1.25
CA HIS A 131 16.14 -2.78 0.28
C HIS A 131 15.08 -2.22 -0.69
N LEU A 132 15.03 -0.91 -0.89
CA LEU A 132 14.22 -0.28 -1.94
C LEU A 132 15.11 0.47 -2.93
N GLU A 133 14.73 0.41 -4.20
CA GLU A 133 15.29 1.27 -5.26
C GLU A 133 14.49 2.57 -5.37
N ASN A 134 13.16 2.44 -5.41
CA ASN A 134 12.24 3.57 -5.59
C ASN A 134 11.07 3.50 -4.62
N LEU A 135 10.66 4.67 -4.13
CA LEU A 135 9.53 4.84 -3.24
C LEU A 135 8.81 6.14 -3.58
N GLY A 136 7.73 6.05 -4.36
CA GLY A 136 6.95 7.18 -4.82
C GLY A 136 6.96 7.37 -6.35
N PRO A 137 6.30 8.43 -6.85
CA PRO A 137 5.79 9.58 -6.10
C PRO A 137 4.62 9.25 -5.16
N PHE A 138 4.50 10.05 -4.09
CA PHE A 138 3.41 9.94 -3.11
C PHE A 138 2.26 10.88 -3.49
N PHE A 139 1.04 10.34 -3.52
CA PHE A 139 -0.18 11.10 -3.76
C PHE A 139 -1.04 11.06 -2.51
N ILE A 140 -1.25 12.24 -1.93
CA ILE A 140 -2.06 12.43 -0.74
C ILE A 140 -3.43 12.94 -1.17
N GLY A 141 -4.50 12.36 -0.64
CA GLY A 141 -5.86 12.78 -0.97
C GLY A 141 -6.81 12.66 0.21
N LYS A 142 -7.81 13.55 0.23
CA LYS A 142 -9.04 13.37 0.98
C LYS A 142 -10.15 13.00 0.01
N VAL A 143 -11.03 12.09 0.39
CA VAL A 143 -12.18 11.65 -0.40
C VAL A 143 -13.02 12.87 -0.83
N ALA A 144 -13.20 13.02 -2.15
CA ALA A 144 -14.10 14.00 -2.76
C ALA A 144 -15.39 13.35 -3.27
N TRP A 145 -15.37 12.04 -3.54
CA TRP A 145 -16.49 11.22 -3.94
C TRP A 145 -16.24 9.76 -3.52
N GLN A 146 -17.29 9.04 -3.14
CA GLN A 146 -17.24 7.63 -2.76
C GLN A 146 -18.43 6.89 -3.40
N SER A 147 -18.19 5.66 -3.84
CA SER A 147 -19.26 4.78 -4.33
C SER A 147 -20.17 4.37 -3.17
N GLU A 148 -21.43 4.07 -3.49
CA GLU A 148 -22.29 3.32 -2.58
C GLU A 148 -21.70 1.92 -2.31
N ALA A 149 -22.03 1.37 -1.14
CA ALA A 149 -21.51 0.10 -0.63
C ALA A 149 -21.91 -1.10 -1.49
#